data_AF-A0AAV9D628-F1
#
_entry.id   AF-A0AAV9D628-F1
#
_cell.length_a   1.000
_cell.length_b   1.000
_cell.length_c   1.000
_cell.angle_alpha   90.00
_cell.angle_beta   90.00
_cell.angle_gamma   90.00
#
_symmetry.space_group_name_H-M   'P 1'
#
loop_
_entity.id
_entity.type
_entity.pdbx_description
1 polymer ?
#
loop_
_entity_poly.entity_id
_entity_poly.type
_entity_poly.pdbx_seq_one_letter_code
_entity_poly.pdbx_strand_id
1 'polypeptide(L)'
;MATKVTMSGNEGSNEGDMESKRSLGEVMGSIMKALGLLHQLHLTVSSYNISSQLTLLQRLNTLVLQLDNMKRLADDCNIQVPMEVVNLIDDGKNSDEFTKDVLNLCIARNQMTKGKIDAFKIFIPALII
;
A
#
# COMPACT_ATOMS: atom_id res chain seq x y z
N MET A 1 32.73 11.66 -22.34
CA MET A 1 31.45 12.15 -22.91
C MET A 1 30.34 11.71 -21.96
N ALA A 2 29.86 12.61 -21.10
CA ALA A 2 28.80 12.30 -20.14
C ALA A 2 27.46 12.68 -20.77
N THR A 3 26.65 11.67 -21.11
CA THR A 3 25.30 11.90 -21.62
C THR A 3 24.38 12.26 -20.45
N LYS A 4 24.02 13.54 -20.37
CA LYS A 4 22.97 14.09 -19.52
C LYS A 4 21.65 13.45 -19.94
N VAL A 5 21.06 12.62 -19.08
CA VAL A 5 19.69 12.14 -19.25
C VAL A 5 18.77 13.30 -18.84
N THR A 6 18.27 14.02 -19.83
CA THR A 6 17.16 14.96 -19.63
C THR A 6 15.89 14.14 -19.46
N MET A 7 15.42 14.00 -18.22
CA MET A 7 14.06 13.53 -17.93
C MET A 7 13.11 14.67 -18.30
N SER A 8 12.50 14.58 -19.48
CA SER A 8 11.28 15.31 -19.80
C SER A 8 10.11 14.38 -19.49
N GLY A 9 9.25 14.78 -18.56
CA GLY A 9 8.16 13.95 -18.06
C GLY A 9 7.06 14.78 -17.38
N ASN A 10 6.27 15.46 -18.21
CA ASN A 10 4.80 15.63 -18.10
C ASN A 10 4.19 16.15 -16.77
N GLU A 11 3.90 17.45 -16.70
CA GLU A 11 3.16 18.14 -15.62
C GLU A 11 1.62 17.94 -15.69
N GLY A 12 1.13 16.72 -15.93
CA GLY A 12 -0.28 16.45 -16.23
C GLY A 12 -1.07 15.61 -15.21
N SER A 13 -0.54 15.30 -14.03
CA SER A 13 -1.08 14.22 -13.17
C SER A 13 -1.24 14.56 -11.67
N ASN A 14 -1.42 15.83 -11.32
CA ASN A 14 -1.40 16.26 -9.91
C ASN A 14 -2.75 16.20 -9.17
N GLU A 15 -3.91 16.25 -9.85
CA GLU A 15 -5.21 16.32 -9.15
C GLU A 15 -5.72 14.96 -8.65
N GLY A 16 -5.73 13.92 -9.49
CA GLY A 16 -6.21 12.59 -9.08
C GLY A 16 -5.31 11.87 -8.06
N ASP A 17 -4.02 12.19 -8.04
CA ASP A 17 -3.05 11.64 -7.08
C ASP A 17 -3.22 12.26 -5.68
N MET A 18 -3.64 13.53 -5.62
CA MET A 18 -3.95 14.23 -4.36
C MET A 18 -5.27 13.78 -3.75
N GLU A 19 -6.28 13.49 -4.59
CA GLU A 19 -7.57 12.96 -4.16
C GLU A 19 -7.44 11.55 -3.58
N SER A 20 -6.70 10.67 -4.27
CA SER A 20 -6.43 9.30 -3.79
C SER A 20 -5.63 9.27 -2.48
N LYS A 21 -4.68 10.20 -2.31
CA LYS A 21 -3.93 10.35 -1.04
C LYS A 21 -4.81 10.85 0.10
N ARG A 22 -5.79 11.72 -0.18
CA ARG A 22 -6.76 12.19 0.81
C ARG A 22 -7.70 11.07 1.24
N SER A 23 -8.30 10.35 0.28
CA SER A 23 -9.20 9.22 0.60
C SER A 23 -8.49 8.13 1.39
N LEU A 24 -7.22 7.81 1.05
CA LEU A 24 -6.40 6.89 1.84
C LEU A 24 -6.18 7.39 3.28
N GLY A 25 -5.93 8.68 3.47
CA GLY A 25 -5.78 9.28 4.79
C GLY A 25 -7.06 9.17 5.63
N GLU A 26 -8.22 9.33 5.01
CA GLU A 26 -9.53 9.18 5.66
C GLU A 26 -9.80 7.72 6.06
N VAL A 27 -9.51 6.77 5.17
CA VAL A 27 -9.61 5.33 5.46
C VAL A 27 -8.68 4.96 6.62
N MET A 28 -7.42 5.42 6.60
CA MET A 28 -6.46 5.18 7.68
C MET A 28 -6.95 5.76 9.02
N GLY A 29 -7.49 6.98 9.01
CA GLY A 29 -8.11 7.59 10.18
C GLY A 29 -9.29 6.76 10.72
N SER A 30 -10.13 6.25 9.84
CA SER A 30 -11.27 5.39 10.18
C SER A 30 -10.83 4.06 10.81
N ILE A 31 -9.80 3.42 10.24
CA ILE A 31 -9.20 2.18 10.78
C ILE A 31 -8.66 2.42 12.20
N MET A 32 -7.89 3.50 12.41
CA MET A 32 -7.37 3.83 13.74
C MET A 32 -8.49 4.06 14.75
N LYS A 33 -9.57 4.73 14.34
CA LYS A 33 -10.74 4.95 15.19
C LYS A 33 -11.47 3.64 15.52
N ALA A 34 -11.64 2.74 14.55
CA ALA A 34 -12.25 1.43 14.77
C ALA A 34 -11.43 0.56 15.74
N LEU A 35 -10.10 0.55 15.60
CA LEU A 35 -9.19 -0.11 16.55
C LEU A 35 -9.32 0.48 17.97
N GLY A 36 -9.40 1.80 18.08
CA GLY A 36 -9.63 2.48 19.37
C GLY A 36 -10.95 2.06 20.01
N LEU A 37 -12.04 1.99 19.23
CA LEU A 37 -13.34 1.54 19.72
C LEU A 37 -13.33 0.07 20.13
N LEU A 38 -12.68 -0.82 19.37
CA LEU A 38 -12.49 -2.23 19.72
C LEU A 38 -11.75 -2.37 21.05
N HIS A 39 -10.69 -1.61 21.25
CA HIS A 39 -9.95 -1.63 22.52
C HIS A 39 -10.81 -1.15 23.69
N GLN A 40 -11.54 -0.04 23.53
CA GLN A 40 -12.45 0.46 24.56
C GLN A 40 -13.59 -0.51 24.87
N LEU A 41 -14.10 -1.19 23.85
CA LEU A 41 -15.11 -2.25 24.00
C LEU A 41 -14.53 -3.41 24.81
N HIS A 42 -13.32 -3.87 24.48
CA HIS A 42 -12.62 -4.90 25.23
C HIS A 42 -12.48 -4.53 26.71
N LEU A 43 -12.01 -3.32 27.03
CA LEU A 43 -11.90 -2.88 28.44
C LEU A 43 -13.24 -2.88 29.17
N THR A 44 -14.32 -2.46 28.49
CA THR A 44 -15.68 -2.43 29.05
C THR A 44 -16.20 -3.84 29.33
N VAL A 45 -15.90 -4.80 28.45
CA VAL A 45 -16.29 -6.21 28.63
C VAL A 45 -15.44 -6.88 29.73
N SER A 46 -14.14 -6.63 29.75
CA SER A 46 -13.21 -7.19 30.74
C SER A 46 -13.50 -6.74 32.17
N SER A 47 -14.12 -5.57 32.35
CA SER A 47 -14.49 -5.00 33.65
C SER A 47 -16.00 -4.83 33.82
N TYR A 48 -16.77 -5.71 33.19
CA TYR A 48 -18.22 -5.59 33.10
C TYR A 48 -18.90 -5.53 34.47
N ASN A 49 -19.87 -4.62 34.60
CA ASN A 49 -20.79 -4.54 35.71
C ASN A 49 -22.18 -4.12 35.21
N ILE A 50 -23.21 -4.28 36.03
CA ILE A 50 -24.61 -4.00 35.64
C ILE A 50 -24.80 -2.53 35.21
N SER A 51 -24.10 -1.60 35.86
CA SER A 51 -24.15 -0.18 35.51
C SER A 51 -23.50 0.13 34.15
N SER A 52 -22.60 -0.73 33.65
CA SER A 52 -21.95 -0.55 32.36
C SER A 52 -22.72 -1.13 31.17
N GLN A 53 -23.86 -1.77 31.40
CA GLN A 53 -24.67 -2.41 30.36
C GLN A 53 -25.09 -1.44 29.24
N LEU A 54 -25.57 -0.25 29.59
CA LEU A 54 -25.96 0.76 28.61
C LEU A 54 -24.74 1.25 27.81
N THR A 55 -23.63 1.53 28.50
CA THR A 55 -22.37 1.97 27.91
C THR A 55 -21.82 0.92 26.93
N LEU A 56 -21.90 -0.36 27.28
CA LEU A 56 -21.49 -1.47 26.43
C LEU A 56 -22.29 -1.48 25.11
N LEU A 57 -23.62 -1.37 25.21
CA LEU A 57 -24.51 -1.36 24.05
C LEU A 57 -24.23 -0.14 23.14
N GLN A 58 -24.04 1.04 23.73
CA GLN A 58 -23.67 2.25 23.01
C GLN A 58 -22.34 2.10 22.26
N ARG A 59 -21.32 1.51 22.90
CA ARG A 59 -20.01 1.26 22.28
C ARG A 59 -20.09 0.26 21.13
N LEU A 60 -20.88 -0.81 21.29
CA LEU A 60 -21.09 -1.80 20.23
C LEU A 60 -21.76 -1.16 19.01
N ASN A 61 -22.85 -0.42 19.21
CA ASN A 61 -23.53 0.29 18.12
C ASN A 61 -22.61 1.32 17.45
N THR A 62 -21.78 2.02 18.23
CA THR A 62 -20.78 2.96 17.70
C THR A 62 -19.75 2.25 16.84
N LEU A 63 -19.27 1.08 17.26
CA LEU A 63 -18.33 0.27 16.48
C LEU A 63 -18.95 -0.19 15.15
N VAL A 64 -20.19 -0.71 15.18
CA VAL A 64 -20.90 -1.11 13.96
C VAL A 64 -21.04 0.06 12.98
N LEU A 65 -21.42 1.24 13.48
CA LEU A 65 -21.52 2.45 12.65
C LEU A 65 -20.16 2.89 12.08
N GLN A 66 -19.06 2.75 12.84
CA GLN A 66 -17.73 3.04 12.32
C GLN A 66 -17.28 2.04 11.26
N LEU A 67 -17.59 0.74 11.40
CA LEU A 67 -17.27 -0.26 10.39
C LEU A 67 -18.03 -0.01 9.08
N ASP A 68 -19.30 0.40 9.17
CA ASP A 68 -20.08 0.81 7.98
C ASP A 68 -19.47 2.04 7.29
N ASN A 69 -19.10 3.06 8.07
CA ASN A 69 -18.40 4.24 7.54
C ASN A 69 -17.05 3.87 6.90
N MET A 70 -16.28 3.00 7.54
CA MET A 70 -15.00 2.52 7.02
C MET A 70 -15.15 1.79 5.68
N LYS A 71 -16.20 0.97 5.55
CA LYS A 71 -16.51 0.29 4.28
C LYS A 71 -16.82 1.31 3.18
N ARG A 72 -17.67 2.30 3.45
CA ARG A 72 -18.00 3.35 2.48
C ARG A 72 -16.76 4.15 2.04
N LEU A 73 -15.90 4.55 2.98
CA LEU A 73 -14.66 5.27 2.66
C LEU A 73 -13.68 4.42 1.84
N ALA A 74 -13.70 3.09 2.03
CA ALA A 74 -12.85 2.18 1.27
C ALA A 74 -13.27 2.05 -0.20
N ASP A 75 -14.56 2.24 -0.52
CA ASP A 75 -15.05 2.21 -1.91
C ASP A 75 -14.45 3.36 -2.76
N ASP A 76 -14.14 4.49 -2.12
CA ASP A 76 -13.51 5.66 -2.76
C ASP A 76 -11.97 5.52 -2.87
N CYS A 77 -11.38 4.46 -2.31
CA CYS A 77 -9.94 4.21 -2.28
C CYS A 77 -9.51 3.22 -3.37
N ASN A 78 -9.29 3.72 -4.60
CA ASN A 78 -8.95 2.89 -5.77
C ASN A 78 -7.45 2.55 -5.86
N ILE A 79 -6.90 1.85 -4.85
CA ILE A 79 -5.50 1.40 -4.83
C ILE A 79 -5.44 -0.08 -5.21
N GLN A 80 -4.60 -0.42 -6.21
CA GLN A 80 -4.35 -1.81 -6.58
C GLN A 80 -3.22 -2.39 -5.74
N VAL A 81 -3.48 -3.53 -5.11
CA VAL A 81 -2.50 -4.23 -4.27
C VAL A 81 -2.19 -5.59 -4.91
N PRO A 82 -0.91 -5.91 -5.19
CA PRO A 82 -0.51 -7.24 -5.68
C PRO A 82 -0.84 -8.33 -4.66
N MET A 83 -1.25 -9.51 -5.14
CA MET A 83 -1.60 -10.64 -4.27
C MET A 83 -0.42 -11.13 -3.42
N GLU A 84 0.81 -10.98 -3.93
CA GLU A 84 2.03 -11.32 -3.21
C GLU A 84 2.19 -10.50 -1.92
N VAL A 85 1.77 -9.23 -1.94
CA VAL A 85 1.77 -8.36 -0.76
C VAL A 85 0.75 -8.85 0.27
N VAL A 86 -0.42 -9.29 -0.18
CA VAL A 86 -1.46 -9.85 0.70
C VAL A 86 -0.97 -11.12 1.38
N ASN A 87 -0.31 -12.02 0.64
CA ASN A 87 0.26 -13.24 1.20
C ASN A 87 1.33 -12.94 2.27
N LEU A 88 2.17 -11.91 2.08
CA LEU A 88 3.14 -11.49 3.10
C LEU A 88 2.45 -11.01 4.39
N ILE A 89 1.32 -10.30 4.27
CA ILE A 89 0.54 -9.83 5.42
C ILE A 89 -0.05 -11.03 6.18
N ASP A 90 -0.63 -12.00 5.47
CA ASP A 90 -1.19 -13.21 6.07
C ASP A 90 -0.13 -14.06 6.80
N ASP A 91 1.08 -14.12 6.23
CA ASP A 91 2.24 -14.79 6.84
C ASP A 91 2.86 -13.99 8.02
N GLY A 92 2.39 -12.77 8.29
CA GLY A 92 2.93 -11.89 9.33
C GLY A 92 4.30 -11.30 9.00
N LYS A 93 4.68 -11.26 7.72
CA LYS A 93 5.92 -10.66 7.22
C LYS A 93 5.74 -9.18 6.87
N ASN A 94 6.86 -8.48 6.71
CA ASN A 94 6.84 -7.10 6.26
C ASN A 94 6.53 -7.01 4.75
N SER A 95 5.49 -6.28 4.36
CA SER A 95 5.15 -6.02 2.96
C SER A 95 6.26 -5.32 2.17
N ASP A 96 7.15 -4.57 2.82
CA ASP A 96 8.29 -3.91 2.16
C ASP A 96 9.31 -4.91 1.58
N GLU A 97 9.28 -6.17 2.03
CA GLU A 97 10.11 -7.23 1.47
C GLU A 97 9.76 -7.46 -0.01
N PHE A 98 8.47 -7.43 -0.37
CA PHE A 98 8.04 -7.47 -1.76
C PHE A 98 8.61 -6.31 -2.57
N THR A 99 8.49 -5.08 -2.05
CA THR A 99 9.01 -3.87 -2.71
C THR A 99 10.52 -3.98 -2.97
N LYS A 100 11.27 -4.46 -1.97
CA LYS A 100 12.71 -4.69 -2.06
C LYS A 100 13.05 -5.75 -3.11
N ASP A 101 12.34 -6.87 -3.13
CA ASP A 101 12.59 -7.97 -4.05
C ASP A 101 12.29 -7.59 -5.49
N VAL A 102 11.18 -6.89 -5.74
CA VAL A 102 10.84 -6.34 -7.07
C VAL A 102 11.90 -5.35 -7.52
N LEU A 103 12.38 -4.47 -6.64
CA LEU A 103 13.44 -3.51 -6.98
C LEU A 103 14.75 -4.23 -7.36
N ASN A 104 15.17 -5.21 -6.56
CA ASN A 104 16.38 -6.01 -6.84
C ASN A 104 16.25 -6.79 -8.14
N LEU A 105 15.08 -7.37 -8.42
CA LEU A 105 14.79 -8.06 -9.67
C LEU A 105 14.88 -7.11 -10.88
N CYS A 106 14.34 -5.89 -10.75
CA CYS A 106 14.45 -4.85 -11.77
C CYS A 106 15.91 -4.47 -12.04
N ILE A 107 16.72 -4.29 -10.98
CA ILE A 107 18.15 -3.99 -11.11
C ILE A 107 18.86 -5.13 -11.85
N ALA A 108 18.65 -6.39 -11.44
CA ALA A 108 19.28 -7.55 -12.06
C ALA A 108 18.87 -7.70 -13.53
N ARG A 109 17.58 -7.52 -13.86
CA ARG A 109 17.09 -7.58 -15.24
C ARG A 109 17.63 -6.45 -16.11
N ASN A 110 17.77 -5.24 -15.56
CA ASN A 110 18.37 -4.11 -16.26
C ASN A 110 19.85 -4.38 -16.56
N GLN A 111 20.60 -4.91 -15.60
CA GLN A 111 22.00 -5.30 -15.82
C GLN A 111 22.13 -6.40 -16.88
N MET A 112 21.30 -7.44 -16.82
CA MET A 112 21.31 -8.51 -17.83
C MET A 112 20.97 -7.97 -19.22
N THR A 113 19.97 -7.10 -19.34
CA THR A 113 19.57 -6.50 -20.62
C THR A 113 20.68 -5.63 -21.18
N LYS A 114 21.33 -4.81 -20.34
CA LYS A 114 22.50 -4.02 -20.74
C LYS A 114 23.64 -4.93 -21.24
N GLY A 115 23.97 -5.98 -20.50
CA GLY A 115 25.01 -6.94 -20.90
C GLY A 115 24.72 -7.62 -22.24
N LYS A 116 23.46 -8.00 -22.49
CA LYS A 116 23.03 -8.53 -23.79
C LYS A 116 23.21 -7.50 -24.92
N ILE A 117 22.77 -6.26 -24.70
CA ILE A 117 22.92 -5.18 -25.68
C ILE A 117 24.40 -4.90 -25.97
N ASP A 118 25.23 -4.84 -24.94
CA ASP A 118 26.66 -4.58 -25.09
C ASP A 118 27.37 -5.73 -25.84
N ALA A 119 26.97 -6.98 -25.61
CA ALA A 119 27.44 -8.11 -26.42
C ALA A 119 27.06 -7.99 -27.90
N PHE A 120 25.80 -7.61 -28.20
CA PHE A 120 25.36 -7.40 -29.58
C PHE A 120 26.12 -6.24 -30.26
N LYS A 121 26.41 -5.15 -29.54
CA LYS A 121 27.19 -4.01 -30.06
C LYS A 121 28.62 -4.41 -30.44
N ILE A 122 29.21 -5.38 -29.76
CA ILE A 122 30.56 -5.88 -30.06
C ILE A 122 30.49 -6.91 -31.21
N PHE A 123 29.52 -7.82 -31.16
CA PHE A 123 29.40 -8.94 -32.09
C PHE A 123 29.04 -8.52 -33.52
N ILE A 124 28.08 -7.60 -33.68
CA ILE A 124 27.61 -7.15 -35.00
C ILE A 124 28.74 -6.54 -35.85
N PRO A 125 29.53 -5.56 -35.38
CA PRO A 125 30.62 -5.02 -36.18
C PRO A 125 31.76 -6.02 -36.43
N ALA A 126 31.99 -6.97 -35.51
CA ALA A 126 33.01 -8.01 -35.69
C ALA A 126 32.67 -9.03 -36.79
N LEU A 127 31.39 -9.17 -37.16
CA LEU A 127 30.94 -10.09 -38.21
C LEU A 127 30.88 -9.46 -39.61
N ILE A 128 30.94 -8.13 -39.71
CA ILE A 128 30.78 -7.38 -40.96
C ILE A 128 32.16 -7.05 -41.60
N ILE A 129 33.26 -7.43 -40.94
CA ILE A 129 34.64 -7.37 -41.45
C ILE A 129 35.08 -8.78 -41.85
#